data_AF-A0A094KN79-F1
#
_entry.id   AF-A0A094KN79-F1
#
_cell.length_a   1.000
_cell.length_b   1.000
_cell.length_c   1.000
_cell.angle_alpha   90.00
_cell.angle_beta   90.00
_cell.angle_gamma   90.00
#
_symmetry.space_group_name_H-M   'P 1'
#
loop_
_entity.id
_entity.type
_entity.pdbx_description
1 polymer ?
#
loop_
_entity_poly.entity_id
_entity_poly.type
_entity_poly.pdbx_seq_one_letter_code
_entity_poly.pdbx_strand_id
1 'polypeptide(L)'
;DEPGNPAHAIFERFLRAGECREVLGCFRELCQCLGLLCQCLGLQGSGLQLYHSLKAALNYWSAKALWSKLDKKAGHKDYDQGTAC
;
A
#
# COMPACT_ATOMS: atom_id res chain seq x y z
N ASP A 1 11.76 0.37 20.56
CA ASP A 1 10.37 -0.05 20.45
C ASP A 1 9.58 1.15 19.94
N GLU A 2 9.49 1.31 18.63
CA GLU A 2 8.77 2.45 18.04
C GLU A 2 7.27 2.20 18.28
N PRO A 3 6.51 3.14 18.88
CA PRO A 3 5.12 2.91 19.23
C PRO A 3 4.37 2.52 17.97
N GLY A 4 3.93 1.26 17.92
CA GLY A 4 3.45 0.60 16.71
C GLY A 4 2.37 1.44 16.04
N ASN A 5 2.74 2.10 14.94
CA ASN A 5 1.79 2.81 14.10
C ASN A 5 0.67 1.81 13.76
N PRO A 6 -0.60 2.09 14.07
CA PRO A 6 -1.70 1.15 13.84
C PRO A 6 -1.75 0.66 12.38
N ALA A 7 -1.24 1.46 11.44
CA ALA A 7 -1.06 1.06 10.05
C ALA A 7 -0.15 -0.17 9.86
N HIS A 8 0.91 -0.34 10.66
CA HIS A 8 1.79 -1.51 10.61
C HIS A 8 1.05 -2.78 11.01
N ALA A 9 0.27 -2.74 12.09
CA ALA A 9 -0.51 -3.89 12.55
C ALA A 9 -1.58 -4.30 11.52
N ILE A 10 -2.26 -3.32 10.92
CA ILE A 10 -3.24 -3.57 9.85
C ILE A 10 -2.55 -4.16 8.61
N PHE A 11 -1.35 -3.67 8.25
CA PHE A 11 -0.60 -4.20 7.12
C PHE A 11 -0.10 -5.63 7.34
N GLU A 12 0.35 -5.97 8.54
CA GLU A 12 0.69 -7.37 8.86
C GLU A 12 -0.52 -8.29 8.79
N ARG A 13 -1.69 -7.80 9.21
CA ARG A 13 -2.95 -8.52 9.09
C ARG A 13 -3.37 -8.68 7.62
N PHE A 14 -3.16 -7.65 6.79
CA PHE A 14 -3.34 -7.72 5.34
C PHE A 14 -2.42 -8.78 4.70
N LEU A 15 -1.16 -8.87 5.12
CA LEU A 15 -0.21 -9.89 4.62
C LEU A 15 -0.59 -11.31 5.03
N ARG A 16 -1.24 -11.47 6.18
CA ARG A 16 -1.68 -12.77 6.72
C ARG A 16 -3.07 -13.18 6.24
N ALA A 17 -3.88 -12.24 5.75
CA ALA A 17 -5.22 -12.51 5.28
C ALA A 17 -5.19 -13.46 4.07
N GLY A 18 -5.90 -14.59 4.19
CA GLY A 18 -6.04 -15.58 3.12
C GLY A 18 -7.34 -15.44 2.32
N GLU A 19 -8.28 -14.63 2.81
CA GLU A 19 -9.60 -14.44 2.22
C GLU A 19 -9.72 -13.08 1.52
N CYS A 20 -10.34 -13.05 0.33
CA CYS A 20 -10.56 -11.81 -0.41
C CYS A 20 -11.28 -10.73 0.41
N ARG A 21 -12.29 -11.11 1.21
CA ARG A 21 -13.06 -10.16 2.01
C ARG A 21 -12.23 -9.56 3.14
N GLU A 22 -11.39 -10.36 3.78
CA GLU A 22 -10.47 -9.88 4.81
C GLU A 22 -9.41 -8.96 4.23
N VAL A 23 -8.82 -9.32 3.08
CA VAL A 23 -7.83 -8.50 2.37
C VAL A 23 -8.42 -7.12 2.02
N LEU A 24 -9.64 -7.09 1.47
CA LEU A 24 -10.34 -5.84 1.15
C LEU A 24 -10.71 -5.02 2.39
N GLY A 25 -11.08 -5.68 3.49
CA GLY A 25 -11.36 -5.04 4.77
C GLY A 25 -10.11 -4.37 5.34
N CYS A 26 -9.01 -5.12 5.45
CA CYS A 26 -7.73 -4.61 5.94
C CYS A 26 -7.22 -3.45 5.07
N PHE A 27 -7.36 -3.54 3.74
CA PHE A 27 -6.96 -2.48 2.83
C PHE A 27 -7.77 -1.18 3.05
N ARG A 28 -9.09 -1.27 3.25
CA ARG A 28 -9.92 -0.11 3.59
C ARG A 28 -9.50 0.51 4.91
N GLU A 29 -9.33 -0.31 5.93
CA GLU A 29 -8.92 0.11 7.28
C GLU A 29 -7.56 0.81 7.22
N LEU A 30 -6.62 0.28 6.43
CA LEU A 30 -5.30 0.87 6.17
C LEU A 30 -5.41 2.24 5.50
N CYS A 31 -6.21 2.36 4.43
CA CYS A 31 -6.45 3.65 3.77
C CYS A 31 -7.12 4.66 4.71
N GLN A 32 -7.97 4.21 5.63
CA GLN A 32 -8.63 5.06 6.62
C GLN A 32 -7.66 5.55 7.70
N CYS A 33 -6.84 4.65 8.25
CA CYS A 33 -5.78 4.98 9.21
C CYS A 33 -4.76 5.98 8.64
N LEU A 34 -4.44 5.88 7.36
CA LEU A 34 -3.49 6.77 6.68
C LEU A 34 -4.13 8.07 6.17
N GLY A 35 -5.45 8.27 6.36
CA GLY A 35 -6.19 9.42 5.80
C GLY A 35 -6.27 9.41 4.27
N LEU A 36 -5.88 8.30 3.64
CA LEU A 36 -5.87 8.11 2.19
C LEU A 36 -7.24 7.71 1.64
N LEU A 37 -8.25 7.49 2.49
CA LEU A 37 -9.60 7.12 2.04
C LEU A 37 -10.19 8.12 1.04
N CYS A 38 -9.98 9.43 1.27
CA CYS A 38 -10.45 10.49 0.37
C CYS A 38 -9.68 10.49 -0.95
N GLN A 39 -8.36 10.24 -0.92
CA GLN A 39 -7.58 10.00 -2.14
C GLN A 39 -8.10 8.76 -2.88
N CYS A 40 -8.27 7.64 -2.19
CA CYS A 40 -8.71 6.37 -2.78
C CYS A 40 -10.09 6.46 -3.45
N LEU A 41 -11.01 7.26 -2.91
CA LEU A 41 -12.35 7.50 -3.47
C LEU A 41 -12.36 8.57 -4.58
N GLY A 42 -11.41 9.51 -4.57
CA GLY A 42 -11.27 10.58 -5.57
C GLY A 42 -10.32 10.25 -6.73
N LEU A 43 -9.56 9.15 -6.65
CA LEU A 43 -8.55 8.75 -7.62
C LEU A 43 -9.17 8.11 -8.87
N GLN A 44 -9.81 8.94 -9.71
CA GLN A 44 -10.04 8.62 -11.11
C GLN A 44 -8.70 8.80 -11.86
N GLY A 45 -7.82 7.79 -11.82
CA GLY A 45 -6.59 7.76 -12.63
C GLY A 45 -5.28 8.15 -11.95
N SER A 46 -5.04 7.80 -10.67
CA SER A 46 -3.69 7.93 -10.08
C SER A 46 -3.39 6.89 -8.99
N GLY A 47 -3.65 5.62 -9.28
CA GLY A 47 -3.36 4.51 -8.34
C GLY A 47 -1.90 4.49 -7.85
N LEU A 48 -0.98 5.07 -8.62
CA LEU A 48 0.42 5.28 -8.25
C LEU A 48 0.62 6.25 -7.08
N GLN A 49 -0.15 7.34 -7.00
CA GLN A 49 -0.09 8.28 -5.88
C GLN A 49 -0.47 7.59 -4.57
N LEU A 50 -1.47 6.70 -4.62
CA LEU A 50 -1.84 5.88 -3.46
C LEU A 50 -0.70 4.94 -3.06
N TYR A 51 -0.05 4.30 -4.03
CA TYR A 51 1.12 3.45 -3.79
C TYR A 51 2.29 4.21 -3.15
N HIS A 52 2.62 5.41 -3.64
CA HIS A 52 3.67 6.25 -3.06
C HIS A 52 3.34 6.66 -1.62
N SER A 53 2.11 7.09 -1.36
CA SER A 53 1.64 7.42 -0.01
C SER A 53 1.68 6.23 0.94
N LEU A 54 1.22 5.05 0.49
CA LEU A 54 1.29 3.79 1.26
C LEU A 54 2.72 3.40 1.58
N LYS A 55 3.63 3.45 0.59
CA LYS A 55 5.05 3.14 0.74
C LYS A 55 5.74 4.10 1.73
N ALA A 56 5.42 5.38 1.66
CA ALA A 56 5.96 6.39 2.58
C ALA A 56 5.49 6.17 4.01
N ALA A 57 4.21 5.85 4.21
CA ALA A 57 3.63 5.61 5.53
C ALA A 57 4.04 4.24 6.13
N LEU A 58 4.31 3.24 5.30
CA LEU A 58 4.68 1.88 5.70
C LEU A 58 6.16 1.61 5.45
N ASN A 59 7.04 2.50 5.92
CA ASN A 59 8.49 2.37 5.77
C ASN A 59 9.10 1.57 6.93
N TYR A 60 8.67 0.32 7.11
CA TYR A 60 9.20 -0.59 8.13
C TYR A 60 9.78 -1.87 7.53
N TRP A 61 10.59 -2.57 8.33
CA TRP A 61 11.46 -3.65 7.85
C TRP A 61 10.72 -4.78 7.13
N SER A 62 9.50 -5.15 7.58
CA SER A 62 8.71 -6.22 6.98
C SER A 62 8.07 -5.79 5.64
N ALA A 63 7.65 -4.53 5.50
CA ALA A 63 7.09 -4.03 4.25
C ALA A 63 8.15 -3.76 3.17
N LYS A 64 9.42 -3.49 3.52
CA LYS A 64 10.50 -3.23 2.55
C LYS A 64 10.66 -4.35 1.51
N ALA A 65 10.53 -5.61 1.92
CA ALA A 65 10.64 -6.75 1.01
C ALA A 65 9.49 -6.78 -0.01
N LEU A 66 8.28 -6.44 0.42
CA LEU A 66 7.11 -6.32 -0.47
C LEU A 66 7.29 -5.15 -1.44
N TRP A 67 7.66 -3.97 -0.93
CA TRP A 67 7.87 -2.78 -1.74
C TRP A 67 8.94 -3.01 -2.79
N SER A 68 10.06 -3.64 -2.45
CA SER A 68 11.13 -3.90 -3.41
C SER A 68 10.67 -4.79 -4.60
N LYS A 69 9.79 -5.77 -4.35
CA LYS A 69 9.19 -6.59 -5.42
C LYS A 69 8.23 -5.78 -6.30
N LEU A 70 7.40 -4.94 -5.69
CA LEU A 70 6.45 -4.08 -6.41
C LEU A 70 7.18 -3.01 -7.23
N ASP A 71 8.19 -2.35 -6.65
CA ASP A 71 9.01 -1.32 -7.28
C ASP A 71 9.77 -1.87 -8.50
N LYS A 72 10.32 -3.08 -8.39
CA LYS A 72 10.98 -3.76 -9.51
C LYS A 72 10.01 -4.05 -10.67
N LYS A 73 8.74 -4.33 -10.36
CA LYS A 73 7.71 -4.57 -11.38
C LYS A 73 7.19 -3.25 -11.97
N ALA A 74 6.99 -2.22 -11.16
CA ALA A 74 6.60 -0.89 -11.61
C ALA A 74 7.67 -0.24 -12.52
N GLY A 75 8.95 -0.41 -12.19
CA GLY A 75 10.08 0.07 -13.00
C GLY A 75 10.37 -0.74 -14.27
N HIS A 76 9.54 -1.75 -14.61
CA HIS A 76 9.72 -2.50 -15.85
C HIS A 76 9.44 -1.62 -17.06
N LYS A 77 10.19 -1.83 -18.15
CA LYS A 77 10.13 -0.99 -19.37
C LYS A 77 8.74 -0.97 -20.01
N ASP A 78 7.98 -2.05 -19.86
CA ASP A 78 6.61 -2.15 -20.39
C ASP A 78 5.59 -1.28 -19.64
N TYR A 79 5.93 -0.78 -18.45
CA TYR A 79 5.07 0.11 -17.64
C TYR A 79 5.53 1.57 -17.65
N ASP A 80 6.41 1.94 -18.59
CA ASP A 80 6.98 3.30 -18.71
C ASP A 80 7.54 3.84 -17.38
N GLN A 81 8.34 3.01 -16.70
CA GLN A 81 8.89 3.29 -15.36
C GLN A 81 7.85 3.53 -14.26
N GLY A 82 6.62 3.05 -14.43
CA GLY A 82 5.55 3.23 -13.46
C GLY A 82 4.84 4.57 -13.65
N THR A 83 4.79 5.09 -14.89
CA THR A 83 4.11 6.35 -15.24
C THR A 83 2.90 6.13 -16.15
N ALA A 84 2.71 4.91 -16.68
CA ALA A 84 1.68 4.59 -17.67
C ALA A 84 0.25 4.39 -17.12
N CYS A 85 -0.03 4.75 -15.86
CA CYS A 85 -1.33 4.53 -15.20
C CYS A 85 -2.09 5.83 -14.94
#